data_AF-A0A7J8QKN8-F1
#
_entry.id   AF-A0A7J8QKN8-F1
#
_cell.length_a   1.000
_cell.length_b   1.000
_cell.length_c   1.000
_cell.angle_alpha   90.00
_cell.angle_beta   90.00
_cell.angle_gamma   90.00
#
_symmetry.space_group_name_H-M   'P 1'
#
loop_
_entity.id
_entity.type
_entity.pdbx_description
1 polymer ?
#
loop_
_entity_poly.entity_id
_entity_poly.type
_entity_poly.pdbx_seq_one_letter_code
_entity_poly.pdbx_strand_id
1 'polypeptide(L)'
;MVLSVFLLVVCYTRKAIVTNPIMIQVTVLIVYVFLYGRLYMVMTGLEREILEDPQIKNNNALEAALVTQSFIQMGMLLVLPMLMEIGLEKGFRTALGDFFIMQLQLSSVFFTFQLGTKAHYFGKTILHGGSKYRATGRGFVVRHSKFADNYRLYSRSHFVKALELGLLLVIYEVYGESYRSSSLYLFITFSMWFLVGSWLFAPFIFNPSGFEWQKTVNDWTDWKWWMGIRGGVGIQPENSWESWWDKEQEHLRYTSIRGRVLEILLALRFFVYQYGIVYHLDIAHHSRNLLV
;
A
#
# COMPACT_ATOMS: atom_id res chain seq x y z
N MET A 1 20.70 -18.21 -10.41
CA MET A 1 20.70 -16.81 -9.91
C MET A 1 19.37 -16.44 -9.24
N VAL A 2 18.22 -16.48 -9.92
CA VAL A 2 16.88 -16.17 -9.34
C VAL A 2 16.52 -17.03 -8.11
N LEU A 3 16.93 -18.30 -8.08
CA LEU A 3 16.64 -19.22 -6.96
C LEU A 3 17.45 -18.88 -5.69
N SER A 4 18.72 -18.52 -5.83
CA SER A 4 19.58 -18.06 -4.72
C SER A 4 19.11 -16.69 -4.21
N VAL A 5 18.63 -15.83 -5.11
CA VAL A 5 18.03 -14.52 -4.80
C VAL A 5 16.73 -14.68 -3.99
N PHE A 6 15.85 -15.59 -4.39
CA PHE A 6 14.61 -15.86 -3.66
C PHE A 6 14.88 -16.52 -2.30
N LEU A 7 15.85 -17.43 -2.22
CA LEU A 7 16.24 -18.07 -0.95
C LEU A 7 16.87 -17.08 0.03
N LEU A 8 17.66 -16.11 -0.43
CA LEU A 8 18.24 -15.08 0.43
C LEU A 8 17.15 -14.13 0.95
N VAL A 9 16.23 -13.69 0.08
CA VAL A 9 15.03 -12.92 0.46
C VAL A 9 14.08 -13.73 1.38
N VAL A 10 13.98 -15.05 1.21
CA VAL A 10 13.13 -15.92 2.06
C VAL A 10 13.79 -16.22 3.42
N CYS A 11 15.10 -16.48 3.49
CA CYS A 11 15.82 -16.56 4.77
C CYS A 11 15.75 -15.23 5.53
N TYR A 12 15.78 -14.13 4.78
CA TYR A 12 15.68 -12.76 5.26
C TYR A 12 14.27 -12.40 5.75
N THR A 13 13.21 -12.80 5.05
CA THR A 13 11.83 -12.69 5.56
C THR A 13 11.64 -13.51 6.82
N ARG A 14 12.31 -14.67 6.98
CA ARG A 14 12.22 -15.50 8.19
C ARG A 14 12.73 -14.80 9.46
N LYS A 15 13.66 -13.85 9.35
CA LYS A 15 14.16 -13.05 10.49
C LYS A 15 13.46 -11.69 10.63
N ALA A 16 13.10 -11.03 9.52
CA ALA A 16 12.21 -9.86 9.54
C ALA A 16 10.76 -10.20 9.95
N ILE A 17 10.39 -11.49 9.96
CA ILE A 17 9.13 -12.03 10.51
C ILE A 17 8.90 -11.64 11.98
N VAL A 18 9.92 -11.17 12.71
CA VAL A 18 9.79 -10.61 14.07
C VAL A 18 9.40 -9.12 14.07
N THR A 19 8.76 -8.59 13.01
CA THR A 19 8.01 -7.33 13.17
C THR A 19 6.62 -7.66 13.68
N ASN A 20 6.30 -7.14 14.87
CA ASN A 20 4.98 -7.26 15.46
C ASN A 20 3.91 -6.81 14.43
N PRO A 21 2.92 -7.66 14.07
CA PRO A 21 1.92 -7.31 13.07
C PRO A 21 1.11 -6.05 13.45
N ILE A 22 1.01 -5.74 14.75
CA ILE A 22 0.43 -4.51 15.26
C ILE A 22 1.24 -3.29 14.81
N MET A 23 2.58 -3.35 14.91
CA MET A 23 3.46 -2.25 14.45
C MET A 23 3.30 -2.01 12.96
N ILE A 24 3.23 -3.07 12.15
CA ILE A 24 3.02 -2.97 10.70
C ILE A 24 1.67 -2.30 10.39
N GLN A 25 0.62 -2.72 11.08
CA GLN A 25 -0.72 -2.14 10.94
C GLN A 25 -0.73 -0.65 11.32
N VAL A 26 -0.08 -0.29 12.42
CA VAL A 26 0.06 1.09 12.89
C VAL A 26 0.82 1.94 11.88
N THR A 27 1.94 1.45 11.32
CA THR A 27 2.70 2.17 10.28
C THR A 27 1.82 2.49 9.07
N VAL A 28 1.05 1.52 8.57
CA VAL A 28 0.14 1.76 7.44
C VAL A 28 -0.96 2.75 7.82
N LEU A 29 -1.52 2.66 9.03
CA LEU A 29 -2.54 3.59 9.50
C LEU A 29 -1.99 5.02 9.63
N ILE A 30 -0.75 5.20 10.09
CA ILE A 30 -0.09 6.51 10.17
C ILE A 30 0.04 7.14 8.78
N VAL A 31 0.43 6.38 7.75
CA VAL A 31 0.48 6.87 6.36
C VAL A 31 -0.88 7.39 5.91
N TYR A 32 -1.94 6.62 6.18
CA TYR A 32 -3.29 7.00 5.85
C TYR A 32 -3.73 8.28 6.59
N VAL A 33 -3.56 8.32 7.91
CA VAL A 33 -3.91 9.49 8.74
C VAL A 33 -3.12 10.71 8.30
N PHE A 34 -1.82 10.55 7.99
CA PHE A 34 -0.98 11.64 7.51
C PHE A 34 -1.49 12.21 6.18
N LEU A 35 -1.75 11.36 5.17
CA LEU A 35 -2.19 11.82 3.85
C LEU A 35 -3.59 12.42 3.89
N TYR A 36 -4.53 11.80 4.61
CA TYR A 36 -5.87 12.36 4.80
C TYR A 36 -5.85 13.65 5.61
N GLY A 37 -5.00 13.74 6.65
CA GLY A 37 -4.80 14.96 7.43
C GLY A 37 -4.23 16.09 6.58
N ARG A 38 -3.23 15.79 5.74
CA ARG A 38 -2.66 16.75 4.78
C ARG A 38 -3.69 17.23 3.77
N LEU A 39 -4.45 16.31 3.18
CA LEU A 39 -5.55 16.68 2.30
C LEU A 39 -6.51 17.63 3.03
N TYR A 40 -6.97 17.27 4.23
CA TYR A 40 -7.89 18.11 5.00
C TYR A 40 -7.35 19.52 5.24
N MET A 41 -6.08 19.65 5.66
CA MET A 41 -5.44 20.96 5.88
C MET A 41 -5.33 21.81 4.60
N VAL A 42 -5.04 21.18 3.46
CA VAL A 42 -5.02 21.84 2.15
C VAL A 42 -6.42 22.32 1.77
N MET A 43 -7.42 21.45 1.92
CA MET A 43 -8.79 21.76 1.50
C MET A 43 -9.43 22.86 2.34
N THR A 44 -9.13 22.94 3.65
CA THR A 44 -9.65 23.98 4.54
C THR A 44 -8.86 25.28 4.49
N GLY A 45 -7.68 25.30 3.85
CA GLY A 45 -6.76 26.43 3.89
C GLY A 45 -5.99 26.56 5.22
N LEU A 46 -6.27 25.69 6.20
CA LEU A 46 -5.61 25.66 7.51
C LEU A 46 -4.09 25.46 7.39
N GLU A 47 -3.62 24.80 6.32
CA GLU A 47 -2.17 24.64 6.08
C GLU A 47 -1.46 26.00 5.98
N ARG A 48 -2.09 27.03 5.39
CA ARG A 48 -1.50 28.37 5.28
C ARG A 48 -1.41 29.05 6.66
N GLU A 49 -2.48 28.98 7.43
CA GLU A 49 -2.55 29.58 8.77
C GLU A 49 -1.57 28.90 9.76
N ILE A 50 -1.45 27.57 9.71
CA ILE A 50 -0.51 26.81 10.55
C ILE A 50 0.95 27.10 10.21
N LEU A 51 1.26 27.32 8.92
CA LEU A 51 2.64 27.59 8.47
C LEU A 51 3.09 29.03 8.73
N GLU A 52 2.14 29.95 8.87
CA GLU A 52 2.39 31.32 9.33
C GLU A 52 2.62 31.40 10.86
N ASP A 53 2.25 30.35 11.62
CA ASP A 53 2.53 30.25 13.05
C ASP A 53 4.01 29.89 13.33
N PRO A 54 4.78 30.78 14.00
CA PRO A 54 6.18 30.54 14.32
C PRO A 54 6.44 29.34 15.24
N GLN A 55 5.45 28.90 16.04
CA GLN A 55 5.63 27.79 16.99
C GLN A 55 5.63 26.42 16.32
N ILE A 56 4.90 26.26 15.21
CA ILE A 56 4.77 24.97 14.52
C ILE A 56 5.91 24.74 13.52
N LYS A 57 6.45 25.82 12.95
CA LYS A 57 7.58 25.78 12.00
C LYS A 57 8.85 25.13 12.56
N ASN A 58 8.98 25.06 13.90
CA ASN A 58 10.16 24.50 14.60
C ASN A 58 9.84 23.25 15.42
N ASN A 59 8.78 22.49 15.11
CA ASN A 59 8.50 21.24 15.84
C ASN A 59 9.38 20.09 15.32
N ASN A 60 10.64 20.08 15.78
CA ASN A 60 11.64 19.05 15.47
C ASN A 60 11.15 17.62 15.77
N ALA A 61 10.27 17.45 16.76
CA ALA A 61 9.76 16.13 17.12
C ALA A 61 8.79 15.57 16.07
N LEU A 62 7.92 16.41 15.51
CA LEU A 62 7.01 16.02 14.43
C LEU A 62 7.79 15.67 13.16
N GLU A 63 8.79 16.47 12.80
CA GLU A 63 9.64 16.19 11.63
C GLU A 63 10.41 14.88 11.80
N ALA A 64 11.06 14.67 12.95
CA ALA A 64 11.79 13.45 13.24
C ALA A 64 10.88 12.21 13.18
N ALA A 65 9.64 12.31 13.66
CA ALA A 65 8.67 11.21 13.61
C ALA A 65 8.30 10.85 12.16
N LEU A 66 8.03 11.85 11.30
CA LEU A 66 7.67 11.64 9.89
C LEU A 66 8.82 11.07 9.06
N VAL A 67 10.04 11.53 9.32
CA VAL A 67 11.26 10.98 8.71
C VAL A 67 11.43 9.52 9.13
N THR A 68 11.36 9.23 10.43
CA THR A 68 11.50 7.86 10.96
C THR A 68 10.44 6.93 10.37
N GLN A 69 9.20 7.39 10.29
CA GLN A 69 8.11 6.64 9.64
C GLN A 69 8.42 6.35 8.16
N SER A 70 8.91 7.35 7.41
CA SER A 70 9.30 7.17 5.99
C SER A 70 10.43 6.13 5.83
N PHE A 71 11.41 6.12 6.74
CA PHE A 71 12.48 5.11 6.77
C PHE A 71 11.95 3.69 7.06
N ILE A 72 11.04 3.55 8.02
CA ILE A 72 10.40 2.27 8.34
C ILE A 72 9.58 1.78 7.14
N GLN A 73 8.81 2.68 6.52
CA GLN A 73 7.94 2.39 5.38
C GLN A 73 8.70 1.86 4.18
N MET A 74 9.85 2.46 3.83
CA MET A 74 10.71 1.97 2.75
C MET A 74 11.45 0.67 3.09
N GLY A 75 11.30 0.15 4.31
CA GLY A 75 11.98 -1.06 4.77
C GLY A 75 13.43 -0.84 5.19
N MET A 76 13.96 0.39 5.08
CA MET A 76 15.36 0.72 5.40
C MET A 76 15.71 0.42 6.85
N LEU A 77 14.84 0.78 7.80
CA LEU A 77 15.07 0.49 9.21
C LEU A 77 14.99 -1.01 9.53
N LEU A 78 14.14 -1.75 8.79
CA LEU A 78 13.97 -3.20 8.95
C LEU A 78 15.19 -3.98 8.46
N VAL A 79 16.04 -3.36 7.64
CA VAL A 79 17.28 -3.95 7.13
C VAL A 79 18.43 -3.83 8.14
N LEU A 80 18.40 -2.83 9.04
CA LEU A 80 19.51 -2.54 9.97
C LEU A 80 19.90 -3.71 10.89
N PRO A 81 18.97 -4.42 11.56
CA PRO A 81 19.35 -5.53 12.43
C PRO A 81 20.12 -6.63 11.67
N MET A 82 19.78 -6.81 10.39
CA MET A 82 20.42 -7.79 9.53
C MET A 82 21.80 -7.31 9.03
N LEU A 83 21.97 -6.02 8.72
CA LEU A 83 23.31 -5.49 8.42
C LEU A 83 24.25 -5.63 9.61
N MET A 84 23.74 -5.44 10.83
CA MET A 84 24.50 -5.69 12.04
C MET A 84 24.88 -7.17 12.17
N GLU A 85 23.95 -8.10 11.92
CA GLU A 85 24.22 -9.54 11.97
C GLU A 85 25.29 -9.95 10.93
N ILE A 86 25.13 -9.58 9.66
CA ILE A 86 26.12 -9.89 8.61
C ILE A 86 27.45 -9.19 8.91
N GLY A 87 27.41 -7.97 9.44
CA GLY A 87 28.60 -7.24 9.85
C GLY A 87 29.38 -7.95 10.94
N LEU A 88 28.69 -8.56 11.91
CA LEU A 88 29.27 -9.36 12.99
C LEU A 88 29.76 -10.73 12.50
N GLU A 89 29.02 -11.42 11.63
CA GLU A 89 29.36 -12.77 11.17
C GLU A 89 30.45 -12.78 10.08
N LYS A 90 30.41 -11.83 9.14
CA LYS A 90 31.19 -11.85 7.89
C LYS A 90 31.98 -10.57 7.63
N GLY A 91 31.95 -9.62 8.56
CA GLY A 91 32.63 -8.34 8.48
C GLY A 91 31.82 -7.24 7.79
N PHE A 92 32.10 -5.99 8.19
CA PHE A 92 31.34 -4.80 7.77
C PHE A 92 31.39 -4.53 6.26
N ARG A 93 32.53 -4.79 5.60
CA ARG A 93 32.66 -4.60 4.13
C ARG A 93 31.71 -5.52 3.35
N THR A 94 31.62 -6.78 3.77
CA THR A 94 30.71 -7.77 3.18
C THR A 94 29.26 -7.34 3.40
N ALA A 95 28.91 -6.90 4.61
CA ALA A 95 27.57 -6.41 4.93
C ALA A 95 27.14 -5.22 4.07
N LEU A 96 28.04 -4.25 3.83
CA LEU A 96 27.76 -3.13 2.92
C LEU A 96 27.59 -3.60 1.48
N GLY A 97 28.44 -4.51 1.00
CA GLY A 97 28.30 -5.09 -0.34
C GLY A 97 26.95 -5.79 -0.52
N ASP A 98 26.58 -6.64 0.43
CA ASP A 98 25.30 -7.35 0.45
C ASP A 98 24.13 -6.36 0.48
N PHE A 99 24.21 -5.28 1.27
CA PHE A 99 23.19 -4.22 1.29
C PHE A 99 22.90 -3.66 -0.10
N PHE A 100 23.94 -3.26 -0.84
CA PHE A 100 23.76 -2.69 -2.18
C PHE A 100 23.17 -3.71 -3.15
N ILE A 101 23.63 -4.96 -3.10
CA ILE A 101 23.07 -6.04 -3.92
C ILE A 101 21.58 -6.25 -3.61
N MET A 102 21.19 -6.18 -2.34
CA MET A 102 19.78 -6.31 -1.94
C MET A 102 18.91 -5.15 -2.42
N GLN A 103 19.44 -3.93 -2.45
CA GLN A 103 18.70 -2.79 -3.02
C GLN A 103 18.54 -2.93 -4.53
N LEU A 104 19.58 -3.38 -5.24
CA LEU A 104 19.51 -3.67 -6.68
C LEU A 104 18.52 -4.80 -7.01
N GLN A 105 18.31 -5.72 -6.07
CA GLN A 105 17.29 -6.78 -6.15
C GLN A 105 15.87 -6.31 -5.77
N LEU A 106 15.68 -5.00 -5.55
CA LEU A 106 14.40 -4.38 -5.21
C LEU A 106 13.82 -4.88 -3.88
N SER A 107 14.67 -5.23 -2.91
CA SER A 107 14.22 -5.67 -1.58
C SER A 107 13.30 -4.66 -0.89
N SER A 108 13.58 -3.37 -1.00
CA SER A 108 12.74 -2.30 -0.45
C SER A 108 11.32 -2.28 -1.06
N VAL A 109 11.21 -2.54 -2.37
CA VAL A 109 9.90 -2.67 -3.05
C VAL A 109 9.16 -3.90 -2.53
N PHE A 110 9.87 -5.03 -2.43
CA PHE A 110 9.32 -6.27 -1.90
C PHE A 110 8.82 -6.13 -0.47
N PHE A 111 9.56 -5.46 0.42
CA PHE A 111 9.11 -5.26 1.80
C PHE A 111 7.94 -4.33 1.91
N THR A 112 7.96 -3.22 1.18
CA THR A 112 6.86 -2.27 1.18
C THR A 112 5.55 -2.96 0.75
N PHE A 113 5.65 -3.83 -0.26
CA PHE A 113 4.56 -4.71 -0.67
C PHE A 113 4.18 -5.74 0.40
N GLN A 114 5.14 -6.42 1.02
CA GLN A 114 4.88 -7.39 2.09
C GLN A 114 4.20 -6.77 3.31
N LEU A 115 4.59 -5.55 3.70
CA LEU A 115 3.96 -4.77 4.77
C LEU A 115 2.48 -4.53 4.46
N GLY A 116 2.14 -4.18 3.22
CA GLY A 116 0.75 -4.00 2.76
C GLY A 116 -0.09 -5.27 2.88
N THR A 117 0.47 -6.42 2.48
CA THR A 117 -0.18 -7.73 2.64
C THR A 117 -0.46 -8.04 4.11
N LYS A 118 0.57 -7.92 4.96
CA LYS A 118 0.46 -8.21 6.40
C LYS A 118 -0.54 -7.28 7.08
N ALA A 119 -0.46 -5.98 6.83
CA ALA A 119 -1.40 -5.00 7.37
C ALA A 119 -2.84 -5.32 6.95
N HIS A 120 -3.09 -5.54 5.65
CA HIS A 120 -4.44 -5.79 5.17
C HIS A 120 -5.08 -7.02 5.83
N TYR A 121 -4.40 -8.17 5.80
CA TYR A 121 -5.00 -9.40 6.33
C TYR A 121 -5.04 -9.42 7.85
N PHE A 122 -4.05 -8.85 8.54
CA PHE A 122 -4.09 -8.70 9.99
C PHE A 122 -5.22 -7.78 10.44
N GLY A 123 -5.37 -6.61 9.80
CA GLY A 123 -6.48 -5.69 10.06
C GLY A 123 -7.85 -6.30 9.76
N LYS A 124 -7.97 -7.07 8.67
CA LYS A 124 -9.20 -7.82 8.33
C LYS A 124 -9.58 -8.79 9.45
N THR A 125 -8.61 -9.55 9.96
CA THR A 125 -8.84 -10.48 11.08
C THR A 125 -9.24 -9.75 12.37
N ILE A 126 -8.67 -8.57 12.65
CA ILE A 126 -9.05 -7.77 13.83
C ILE A 126 -10.48 -7.25 13.72
N LEU A 127 -10.88 -6.72 12.56
CA LEU A 127 -12.19 -6.07 12.39
C LEU A 127 -13.34 -7.06 12.20
N HIS A 128 -13.08 -8.13 11.45
CA HIS A 128 -14.12 -9.04 10.96
C HIS A 128 -14.00 -10.45 11.54
N GLY A 129 -12.84 -10.79 12.12
CA GLY A 129 -12.54 -12.17 12.48
C GLY A 129 -12.29 -13.05 11.28
N GLY A 130 -12.07 -14.34 11.56
CA GLY A 130 -11.81 -15.36 10.55
C GLY A 130 -10.36 -15.40 10.05
N SER A 131 -9.94 -16.57 9.61
CA SER A 131 -8.66 -16.78 8.93
C SER A 131 -8.89 -17.71 7.76
N LYS A 132 -8.20 -17.45 6.65
CA LYS A 132 -8.27 -18.30 5.47
C LYS A 132 -6.88 -18.83 5.18
N TYR A 133 -6.72 -20.14 5.34
CA TYR A 133 -5.49 -20.78 4.91
C TYR A 133 -5.44 -20.79 3.38
N ARG A 134 -4.29 -20.38 2.84
CA ARG A 134 -3.99 -20.54 1.41
C ARG A 134 -2.70 -21.33 1.31
N ALA A 135 -2.78 -22.49 0.68
CA ALA A 135 -1.63 -23.39 0.57
C ALA A 135 -0.50 -22.70 -0.20
N THR A 136 0.67 -22.62 0.45
CA THR A 136 1.93 -22.28 -0.21
C THR A 136 2.40 -23.54 -0.93
N GLY A 137 2.09 -23.67 -2.22
CA GLY A 137 2.40 -24.88 -2.99
C GLY A 137 3.85 -25.34 -2.81
N ARG A 138 4.07 -26.66 -2.72
CA ARG A 138 5.41 -27.27 -2.70
C ARG A 138 5.81 -27.61 -4.15
N GLY A 139 6.85 -26.97 -4.70
CA GLY A 139 7.31 -27.20 -6.07
C GLY A 139 8.27 -26.12 -6.57
N PHE A 140 8.76 -26.22 -7.82
CA PHE A 140 9.58 -25.18 -8.44
C PHE A 140 8.72 -23.92 -8.71
N VAL A 141 8.84 -22.91 -7.84
CA VAL A 141 8.00 -21.70 -7.81
C VAL A 141 8.55 -20.64 -8.77
N VAL A 142 8.68 -20.98 -10.05
CA VAL A 142 8.89 -19.98 -11.11
C VAL A 142 7.74 -20.11 -12.10
N ARG A 143 6.52 -19.87 -11.60
CA ARG A 143 5.32 -19.86 -12.43
C ARG A 143 4.81 -18.44 -12.58
N HIS A 144 4.55 -18.09 -13.83
CA HIS A 144 3.86 -16.86 -14.18
C HIS A 144 2.45 -16.88 -13.59
N SER A 145 2.07 -15.81 -12.90
CA SER A 145 0.71 -15.60 -12.40
C SER A 145 -0.06 -14.71 -13.37
N LYS A 146 -1.27 -15.13 -13.76
CA LYS A 146 -2.07 -14.37 -14.73
C LYS A 146 -2.56 -13.05 -14.13
N PHE A 147 -2.90 -12.07 -14.96
CA PHE A 147 -3.47 -10.79 -14.48
C PHE A 147 -4.76 -10.97 -13.64
N ALA A 148 -5.64 -11.89 -14.01
CA ALA A 148 -6.82 -12.24 -13.20
C ALA A 148 -6.43 -12.80 -11.82
N ASP A 149 -5.37 -13.59 -11.72
CA ASP A 149 -4.90 -14.10 -10.42
C ASP A 149 -4.33 -12.98 -9.55
N ASN A 150 -3.48 -12.13 -10.13
CA ASN A 150 -2.91 -10.97 -9.45
C ASN A 150 -4.01 -10.00 -8.98
N TYR A 151 -5.00 -9.73 -9.81
CA TYR A 151 -6.14 -8.89 -9.45
C TYR A 151 -6.92 -9.47 -8.26
N ARG A 152 -7.26 -10.75 -8.31
CA ARG A 152 -8.01 -11.41 -7.23
C ARG A 152 -7.23 -11.49 -5.92
N LEU A 153 -5.90 -11.60 -5.99
CA LEU A 153 -5.02 -11.64 -4.83
C LEU A 153 -4.80 -10.25 -4.21
N TYR A 154 -4.57 -9.24 -5.03
CA TYR A 154 -3.99 -7.97 -4.60
C TYR A 154 -4.90 -6.76 -4.74
N SER A 155 -6.09 -6.89 -5.34
CA SER A 155 -7.02 -5.76 -5.51
C SER A 155 -7.38 -5.06 -4.20
N ARG A 156 -7.88 -5.79 -3.20
CA ARG A 156 -8.30 -5.22 -1.89
C ARG A 156 -7.14 -4.91 -0.95
N SER A 157 -6.06 -5.67 -1.06
CA SER A 157 -4.90 -5.52 -0.18
C SER A 157 -3.96 -4.41 -0.64
N HIS A 158 -3.84 -4.17 -1.95
CA HIS A 158 -2.88 -3.24 -2.54
C HIS A 158 -3.52 -2.31 -3.57
N PHE A 159 -4.09 -2.80 -4.68
CA PHE A 159 -4.40 -1.93 -5.83
C PHE A 159 -5.39 -0.82 -5.50
N VAL A 160 -6.52 -1.14 -4.88
CA VAL A 160 -7.52 -0.12 -4.49
C VAL A 160 -6.90 0.90 -3.53
N LYS A 161 -6.11 0.43 -2.57
CA LYS A 161 -5.45 1.27 -1.58
C LYS A 161 -4.37 2.16 -2.20
N ALA A 162 -3.58 1.63 -3.11
CA ALA A 162 -2.51 2.37 -3.77
C ALA A 162 -3.07 3.41 -4.75
N LEU A 163 -4.17 3.10 -5.44
CA LEU A 163 -4.89 4.08 -6.25
C LEU A 163 -5.49 5.19 -5.38
N GLU A 164 -6.09 4.85 -4.25
CA GLU A 164 -6.58 5.82 -3.26
C GLU A 164 -5.44 6.73 -2.77
N LEU A 165 -4.32 6.17 -2.29
CA LEU A 165 -3.19 6.96 -1.81
C LEU A 165 -2.51 7.77 -2.94
N GLY A 166 -2.38 7.22 -4.13
CA GLY A 166 -1.83 7.91 -5.30
C GLY A 166 -2.69 9.11 -5.71
N LEU A 167 -4.00 8.96 -5.67
CA LEU A 167 -4.94 10.05 -5.95
C LEU A 167 -4.87 11.15 -4.89
N LEU A 168 -4.74 10.80 -3.61
CA LEU A 168 -4.51 11.76 -2.53
C LEU A 168 -3.20 12.53 -2.73
N LEU A 169 -2.12 11.85 -3.13
CA LEU A 169 -0.83 12.47 -3.43
C LEU A 169 -0.93 13.44 -4.61
N VAL A 170 -1.61 13.07 -5.68
CA VAL A 170 -1.81 13.94 -6.84
C VAL A 170 -2.56 15.22 -6.44
N ILE A 171 -3.65 15.10 -5.68
CA ILE A 171 -4.39 16.28 -5.21
C ILE A 171 -3.51 17.15 -4.31
N TYR A 172 -2.76 16.52 -3.40
CA TYR A 172 -1.85 17.23 -2.54
C TYR A 172 -0.76 17.98 -3.34
N GLU A 173 -0.22 17.39 -4.41
CA GLU A 173 0.72 18.09 -5.29
C GLU A 173 0.08 19.22 -6.10
N VAL A 174 -1.18 19.09 -6.50
CA VAL A 174 -1.88 20.11 -7.28
C VAL A 174 -2.27 21.32 -6.42
N TYR A 175 -2.79 21.09 -5.20
CA TYR A 175 -3.33 22.15 -4.34
C TYR A 175 -2.40 22.54 -3.17
N GLY A 176 -1.35 21.77 -2.90
CA GLY A 176 -0.37 22.06 -1.86
C GLY A 176 0.59 23.16 -2.27
N GLU A 177 0.40 24.36 -1.75
CA GLU A 177 1.19 25.54 -2.10
C GLU A 177 2.46 25.72 -1.25
N SER A 178 2.47 25.27 0.02
CA SER A 178 3.30 25.95 1.03
C SER A 178 4.47 25.15 1.63
N TYR A 179 4.60 23.83 1.41
CA TYR A 179 5.67 23.02 2.05
C TYR A 179 6.81 22.56 1.10
N ARG A 180 6.88 23.13 -0.11
CA ARG A 180 7.77 22.64 -1.18
C ARG A 180 9.28 22.88 -0.98
N SER A 181 9.72 23.73 -0.05
CA SER A 181 11.11 24.20 0.00
C SER A 181 12.05 23.41 0.91
N SER A 182 11.59 22.38 1.63
CA SER A 182 12.42 21.60 2.55
C SER A 182 12.89 20.27 1.92
N SER A 183 14.14 19.88 2.15
CA SER A 183 14.66 18.56 1.73
C SER A 183 13.90 17.40 2.40
N LEU A 184 13.38 17.62 3.61
CA LEU A 184 12.55 16.66 4.33
C LEU A 184 11.22 16.40 3.63
N TYR A 185 10.63 17.44 3.05
CA TYR A 185 9.40 17.32 2.27
C TYR A 185 9.57 16.41 1.06
N LEU A 186 10.65 16.63 0.30
CA LEU A 186 10.96 15.83 -0.87
C LEU A 186 11.16 14.36 -0.50
N PHE A 187 11.85 14.09 0.61
CA PHE A 187 12.06 12.73 1.11
C PHE A 187 10.74 12.05 1.50
N ILE A 188 9.86 12.74 2.24
CA ILE A 188 8.55 12.21 2.65
C ILE A 188 7.68 11.95 1.43
N THR A 189 7.61 12.90 0.49
CA THR A 189 6.81 12.78 -0.74
C THR A 189 7.32 11.62 -1.61
N PHE A 190 8.64 11.51 -1.77
CA PHE A 190 9.27 10.39 -2.46
C PHE A 190 8.94 9.04 -1.79
N SER A 191 8.99 8.95 -0.46
CA SER A 191 8.69 7.71 0.26
C SER A 191 7.23 7.26 0.07
N MET A 192 6.30 8.21 -0.06
CA MET A 192 4.88 7.95 -0.31
C MET A 192 4.63 7.47 -1.74
N TRP A 193 5.22 8.14 -2.73
CA TRP A 193 5.19 7.66 -4.12
C TRP A 193 5.86 6.29 -4.27
N PHE A 194 6.95 6.06 -3.55
CA PHE A 194 7.61 4.76 -3.49
C PHE A 194 6.68 3.67 -2.94
N LEU A 195 5.88 3.97 -1.91
CA LEU A 195 4.87 3.04 -1.40
C LEU A 195 3.77 2.76 -2.41
N VAL A 196 3.21 3.80 -3.04
CA VAL A 196 2.18 3.66 -4.08
C VAL A 196 2.70 2.80 -5.24
N GLY A 197 3.89 3.14 -5.75
CA GLY A 197 4.54 2.38 -6.81
C GLY A 197 4.81 0.94 -6.41
N SER A 198 5.31 0.69 -5.19
CA SER A 198 5.56 -0.66 -4.70
C SER A 198 4.28 -1.48 -4.61
N TRP A 199 3.17 -0.91 -4.14
CA TRP A 199 1.89 -1.62 -4.03
C TRP A 199 1.25 -1.92 -5.39
N LEU A 200 1.42 -1.04 -6.38
CA LEU A 200 0.89 -1.25 -7.73
C LEU A 200 1.74 -2.22 -8.54
N PHE A 201 3.06 -2.07 -8.52
CA PHE A 201 3.94 -2.73 -9.49
C PHE A 201 4.63 -3.99 -8.98
N ALA A 202 4.79 -4.18 -7.66
CA ALA A 202 5.47 -5.36 -7.12
C ALA A 202 4.88 -6.71 -7.61
N PRO A 203 3.55 -6.90 -7.69
CA PRO A 203 2.97 -8.15 -8.23
C PRO A 203 3.39 -8.46 -9.66
N PHE A 204 3.80 -7.47 -10.45
CA PHE A 204 4.22 -7.63 -11.84
C PHE A 204 5.75 -7.74 -11.96
N ILE A 205 6.48 -6.93 -11.20
CA ILE A 205 7.95 -6.95 -11.13
C ILE A 205 8.47 -8.31 -10.65
N PHE A 206 7.85 -8.88 -9.63
CA PHE A 206 8.24 -10.18 -9.08
C PHE A 206 7.53 -11.35 -9.76
N ASN A 207 6.80 -11.12 -10.85
CA ASN A 207 6.15 -12.16 -11.65
C ASN A 207 7.09 -12.63 -12.76
N PRO A 208 7.49 -13.92 -12.80
CA PRO A 208 8.27 -14.45 -13.91
C PRO A 208 7.55 -14.20 -15.25
N SER A 209 8.27 -13.67 -16.23
CA SER A 209 7.69 -13.23 -17.51
C SER A 209 6.55 -12.21 -17.40
N GLY A 210 6.45 -11.46 -16.30
CA GLY A 210 5.39 -10.47 -16.06
C GLY A 210 5.29 -9.35 -17.10
N PHE A 211 6.37 -9.10 -17.84
CA PHE A 211 6.46 -8.07 -18.88
C PHE A 211 6.79 -8.64 -20.27
N GLU A 212 6.68 -9.96 -20.45
CA GLU A 212 6.85 -10.58 -21.77
C GLU A 212 5.65 -10.22 -22.65
N TRP A 213 5.87 -9.48 -23.75
CA TRP A 213 4.80 -8.87 -24.55
C TRP A 213 3.66 -9.83 -24.90
N GLN A 214 3.98 -11.01 -25.43
CA GLN A 214 2.98 -11.99 -25.83
C GLN A 214 2.13 -12.47 -24.64
N LYS A 215 2.76 -12.69 -23.48
CA LYS A 215 2.03 -13.07 -22.27
C LYS A 215 1.18 -11.94 -21.74
N THR A 216 1.71 -10.71 -21.72
CA THR A 216 0.96 -9.52 -21.30
C THR A 216 -0.32 -9.34 -22.12
N VAL A 217 -0.26 -9.51 -23.44
CA VAL A 217 -1.43 -9.41 -24.33
C VAL A 217 -2.45 -10.53 -24.06
N ASN A 218 -1.97 -11.76 -23.87
CA ASN A 218 -2.83 -12.90 -23.54
C ASN A 218 -3.50 -12.72 -22.18
N ASP A 219 -2.74 -12.37 -21.15
CA ASP A 219 -3.22 -12.11 -19.80
C ASP A 219 -4.22 -10.96 -19.75
N TRP A 220 -3.99 -9.89 -20.51
CA TRP A 220 -4.94 -8.79 -20.65
C TRP A 220 -6.25 -9.25 -21.28
N THR A 221 -6.19 -10.11 -22.30
CA THR A 221 -7.36 -10.67 -22.96
C THR A 221 -8.14 -11.59 -22.02
N ASP A 222 -7.43 -12.50 -21.33
CA ASP A 222 -7.99 -13.38 -20.30
C ASP A 222 -8.65 -12.58 -19.17
N TRP A 223 -7.98 -11.51 -18.69
CA TRP A 223 -8.52 -10.65 -17.63
C TRP A 223 -9.79 -9.92 -18.08
N LYS A 224 -9.80 -9.32 -19.27
CA LYS A 224 -11.00 -8.67 -19.82
C LYS A 224 -12.17 -9.65 -19.96
N TRP A 225 -11.88 -10.87 -20.40
CA TRP A 225 -12.89 -11.93 -20.50
C TRP A 225 -13.46 -12.29 -19.12
N TRP A 226 -12.60 -12.53 -18.13
CA TRP A 226 -12.98 -12.80 -16.75
C TRP A 226 -13.82 -11.68 -16.11
N MET A 227 -13.50 -10.42 -16.42
CA MET A 227 -14.27 -9.24 -15.99
C MET A 227 -15.69 -9.21 -16.59
N GLY A 228 -15.86 -9.71 -17.82
CA GLY A 228 -17.13 -9.68 -18.55
C GLY A 228 -18.07 -10.85 -18.27
N ILE A 229 -17.59 -11.94 -17.66
CA ILE A 229 -18.42 -13.09 -17.32
C ILE A 229 -19.30 -12.75 -16.12
N ARG A 230 -20.63 -12.80 -16.32
CA ARG A 230 -21.60 -12.75 -15.22
C ARG A 230 -21.45 -13.96 -14.31
N GLY A 231 -21.51 -13.70 -13.02
CA GLY A 231 -21.46 -14.69 -11.96
C GLY A 231 -22.77 -15.45 -11.84
N GLY A 232 -22.85 -16.29 -10.82
CA GLY A 232 -24.03 -17.10 -10.55
C GLY A 232 -23.77 -18.24 -9.59
N VAL A 233 -24.84 -18.88 -9.14
CA VAL A 233 -24.77 -20.01 -8.22
C VAL A 233 -23.96 -21.14 -8.87
N GLY A 234 -22.87 -21.55 -8.20
CA GLY A 234 -21.99 -22.63 -8.67
C GLY A 234 -20.82 -22.19 -9.56
N ILE A 235 -20.76 -20.92 -10.00
CA ILE A 235 -19.61 -20.41 -10.76
C ILE A 235 -18.45 -20.11 -9.79
N GLN A 236 -17.30 -20.69 -10.07
CA GLN A 236 -16.11 -20.49 -9.24
C GLN A 236 -15.55 -19.06 -9.39
N PRO A 237 -15.01 -18.46 -8.31
CA PRO A 237 -14.33 -17.14 -8.31
C PRO A 237 -13.20 -17.00 -9.35
N GLU A 238 -12.61 -18.11 -9.75
CA GLU A 238 -11.58 -18.19 -10.79
C GLU A 238 -12.10 -17.85 -12.18
N ASN A 239 -13.40 -18.03 -12.40
CA ASN A 239 -13.99 -17.98 -13.73
C ASN A 239 -14.80 -16.71 -13.97
N SER A 240 -15.21 -15.98 -12.93
CA SER A 240 -16.00 -14.75 -13.05
C SER A 240 -15.61 -13.70 -12.01
N TRP A 241 -15.53 -12.44 -12.44
CA TRP A 241 -15.35 -11.30 -11.54
C TRP A 241 -16.47 -11.16 -10.52
N GLU A 242 -17.73 -11.35 -10.93
CA GLU A 242 -18.88 -11.21 -10.04
C GLU A 242 -18.86 -12.29 -8.95
N SER A 243 -18.61 -13.56 -9.31
CA SER A 243 -18.44 -14.63 -8.33
C SER A 243 -17.25 -14.41 -7.38
N TRP A 244 -16.17 -13.81 -7.87
CA TRP A 244 -15.06 -13.42 -7.00
C TRP A 244 -15.43 -12.27 -6.06
N TRP A 245 -16.13 -11.26 -6.56
CA TRP A 245 -16.54 -10.10 -5.78
C TRP A 245 -17.46 -10.51 -4.62
N ASP A 246 -18.45 -11.36 -4.90
CA ASP A 246 -19.35 -11.90 -3.87
C ASP A 246 -18.59 -12.64 -2.78
N LYS A 247 -17.61 -13.46 -3.16
CA LYS A 247 -16.77 -14.19 -2.22
C LYS A 247 -15.82 -13.28 -1.44
N GLU A 248 -15.27 -12.25 -2.07
CA GLU A 248 -14.38 -11.31 -1.39
C GLU A 248 -15.14 -10.54 -0.29
N GLN A 249 -16.42 -10.24 -0.52
CA GLN A 249 -17.30 -9.53 0.43
C GLN A 249 -17.95 -10.44 1.49
N GLU A 250 -17.79 -11.77 1.39
CA GLU A 250 -18.43 -12.74 2.29
C GLU A 250 -18.16 -12.46 3.78
N HIS A 251 -16.96 -11.99 4.11
CA HIS A 251 -16.58 -11.65 5.47
C HIS A 251 -17.49 -10.59 6.12
N LEU A 252 -18.03 -9.64 5.34
CA LEU A 252 -18.92 -8.58 5.82
C LEU A 252 -20.25 -9.11 6.36
N ARG A 253 -20.67 -10.30 5.90
CA ARG A 253 -21.93 -10.95 6.35
C ARG A 253 -21.86 -11.38 7.82
N TYR A 254 -20.65 -11.73 8.28
CA TYR A 254 -20.42 -12.26 9.63
C TYR A 254 -19.71 -11.26 10.56
N THR A 255 -19.49 -10.03 10.10
CA THR A 255 -18.87 -8.96 10.86
C THR A 255 -19.71 -8.56 12.08
N SER A 256 -19.03 -8.35 13.22
CA SER A 256 -19.64 -7.85 14.45
C SER A 256 -20.22 -6.43 14.29
N ILE A 257 -21.14 -6.02 15.17
CA ILE A 257 -21.72 -4.66 15.15
C ILE A 257 -20.61 -3.59 15.24
N ARG A 258 -19.61 -3.79 16.11
CA ARG A 258 -18.46 -2.89 16.25
C ARG A 258 -17.67 -2.78 14.95
N GLY A 259 -17.37 -3.92 14.31
CA GLY A 259 -16.68 -3.94 13.01
C GLY A 259 -17.48 -3.23 11.92
N ARG A 260 -18.81 -3.39 11.90
CA ARG A 260 -19.69 -2.73 10.94
C ARG A 260 -19.72 -1.21 11.12
N VAL A 261 -19.78 -0.72 12.36
CA VAL A 261 -19.68 0.71 12.65
C VAL A 261 -18.33 1.26 12.19
N LEU A 262 -17.23 0.55 12.47
CA LEU A 262 -15.90 0.96 12.01
C LEU A 262 -15.79 0.98 10.48
N GLU A 263 -16.34 0.01 9.77
CA GLU A 263 -16.39 0.02 8.30
C GLU A 263 -17.17 1.22 7.76
N ILE A 264 -18.31 1.56 8.35
CA ILE A 264 -19.09 2.75 7.97
C ILE A 264 -18.26 4.01 8.19
N LEU A 265 -17.64 4.17 9.37
CA LEU A 265 -16.77 5.31 9.66
C LEU A 265 -15.58 5.41 8.69
N LEU A 266 -14.95 4.27 8.39
CA LEU A 266 -13.86 4.19 7.42
C LEU A 266 -14.34 4.50 6.00
N ALA A 267 -15.55 4.11 5.60
CA ALA A 267 -16.13 4.43 4.31
C ALA A 267 -16.51 5.91 4.19
N LEU A 268 -16.95 6.54 5.30
CA LEU A 268 -17.30 7.96 5.32
C LEU A 268 -16.12 8.87 4.92
N ARG A 269 -14.87 8.39 5.09
CA ARG A 269 -13.67 9.13 4.68
C ARG A 269 -13.67 9.52 3.18
N PHE A 270 -14.33 8.73 2.32
CA PHE A 270 -14.40 9.02 0.89
C PHE A 270 -15.25 10.26 0.60
N PHE A 271 -16.24 10.58 1.45
CA PHE A 271 -17.02 11.81 1.30
C PHE A 271 -16.20 13.06 1.58
N VAL A 272 -15.25 13.01 2.53
CA VAL A 272 -14.35 14.14 2.82
C VAL A 272 -13.53 14.51 1.59
N TYR A 273 -13.00 13.49 0.90
CA TYR A 273 -12.27 13.63 -0.35
C TYR A 273 -13.14 14.22 -1.48
N GLN A 274 -14.34 13.67 -1.67
CA GLN A 274 -15.27 14.12 -2.72
C GLN A 274 -15.72 15.56 -2.48
N TYR A 275 -16.09 15.90 -1.25
CA TYR A 275 -16.51 17.25 -0.87
C TYR A 275 -15.39 18.27 -1.14
N GLY A 276 -14.16 17.94 -0.74
CA GLY A 276 -13.01 18.81 -0.99
C GLY A 276 -12.85 19.15 -2.48
N ILE A 277 -12.85 18.14 -3.34
CA ILE A 277 -12.66 18.34 -4.79
C ILE A 277 -13.76 19.19 -5.39
N VAL A 278 -15.02 18.91 -5.05
CA VAL A 278 -16.18 19.66 -5.55
C VAL A 278 -16.10 21.13 -5.12
N TYR A 279 -15.70 21.38 -3.87
CA TYR A 279 -15.55 22.71 -3.32
C TYR A 279 -14.44 23.52 -4.02
N HIS A 280 -13.26 22.93 -4.23
CA HIS A 280 -12.11 23.63 -4.83
C HIS A 280 -12.20 23.77 -6.35
N LEU A 281 -12.88 22.87 -7.05
CA LEU A 281 -13.10 22.98 -8.49
C LEU A 281 -14.24 23.95 -8.87
N ASP A 282 -14.88 24.63 -7.90
CA ASP A 282 -16.07 25.49 -8.05
C ASP A 282 -17.14 24.88 -8.98
N ILE A 283 -17.26 23.54 -8.98
CA ILE A 283 -18.20 22.81 -9.85
C ILE A 283 -19.64 23.23 -9.52
N ALA A 284 -19.89 23.62 -8.27
CA ALA A 284 -21.20 24.07 -7.82
C ALA A 284 -21.52 25.53 -8.16
N HIS A 285 -20.60 26.32 -8.74
CA HIS A 285 -20.77 27.74 -9.05
C HIS A 285 -21.53 28.51 -7.95
N HIS A 286 -21.09 28.34 -6.70
CA HIS A 286 -21.70 28.95 -5.50
C HIS A 286 -23.17 28.60 -5.20
N SER A 287 -23.78 27.65 -5.91
CA SER A 287 -25.12 27.16 -5.57
C SER A 287 -25.07 26.29 -4.30
N ARG A 288 -25.81 26.70 -3.27
CA ARG A 288 -25.96 25.96 -1.99
C ARG A 288 -27.27 25.18 -1.91
N ASN A 289 -27.89 24.87 -3.04
CA ASN A 289 -29.12 24.10 -3.07
C ASN A 289 -28.79 22.60 -2.98
N LEU A 290 -29.20 21.98 -1.88
CA LEU A 290 -29.11 20.53 -1.63
C LEU A 290 -30.16 19.71 -2.39
N LEU A 291 -31.01 20.37 -3.18
CA LEU A 291 -32.02 19.75 -4.03
C LEU A 291 -31.60 20.02 -5.48
N VAL A 292 -31.27 18.94 -6.19
CA VAL A 292 -31.20 18.88 -7.65
C VAL A 292 -32.61 19.05 -8.21
#